data_AF-A0A3C1PNN3-F1
#
_entry.id   AF-A0A3C1PNN3-F1
#
_cell.length_a   1.000
_cell.length_b   1.000
_cell.length_c   1.000
_cell.angle_alpha   90.00
_cell.angle_beta   90.00
_cell.angle_gamma   90.00
#
_symmetry.space_group_name_H-M   'P 1'
#
loop_
_entity.id
_entity.type
_entity.pdbx_description
1 polymer ?
#
loop_
_entity_poly.entity_id
_entity_poly.type
_entity_poly.pdbx_seq_one_letter_code
_entity_poly.pdbx_strand_id
1 'polypeptide(L)'
;MKKVIGTLSLGLLKIPQGIYYSKNHTWAFLEKSGTAKIGLDDFIVHITGELSFDKFKNEGDSIKKGDLLAQIDKNGKKLQIYSPISGTIITANSELNKTPEIVNHDPYGKGWLYKIKPNNWKTETNEYFLAEEATDWSAKELLRFKDFIAESTTNFSTQPGTIILQEGGELSENVLEEMPNEIWQAFQKEFFSIKP
;
A
#
# COMPACT_ATOMS: atom_id res chain seq x y z
N MET A 1 -19.84 -1.72 -13.79
CA MET A 1 -19.30 -0.69 -14.71
C MET A 1 -17.78 -0.83 -14.67
N LYS A 2 -17.11 -1.01 -15.80
CA LYS A 2 -15.64 -1.00 -15.83
C LYS A 2 -15.17 0.39 -15.39
N LYS A 3 -14.33 0.48 -14.36
CA LYS A 3 -13.66 1.72 -13.95
C LYS A 3 -12.90 2.25 -15.17
N VAL A 4 -13.08 3.53 -15.51
CA VAL A 4 -12.22 4.16 -16.52
C VAL A 4 -10.83 4.17 -15.92
N ILE A 5 -9.87 3.54 -16.60
CA ILE A 5 -8.47 3.52 -16.18
C ILE A 5 -7.95 4.95 -16.33
N GLY A 6 -7.74 5.65 -15.21
CA GLY A 6 -7.19 7.00 -15.19
C GLY A 6 -5.66 7.01 -15.30
N THR A 7 -5.10 8.22 -15.41
CA THR A 7 -3.65 8.44 -15.29
C THR A 7 -3.25 8.48 -13.82
N LEU A 8 -2.25 7.69 -13.45
CA LEU A 8 -1.59 7.74 -12.15
C LEU A 8 -0.82 9.07 -12.01
N SER A 9 -1.36 9.96 -11.17
CA SER A 9 -0.83 11.30 -10.91
C SER A 9 -0.99 11.65 -9.43
N LEU A 10 -0.24 12.64 -8.95
CA LEU A 10 -0.35 13.07 -7.55
C LEU A 10 -1.77 13.57 -7.21
N GLY A 11 -2.44 14.23 -8.15
CA GLY A 11 -3.82 14.72 -7.96
C GLY A 11 -4.87 13.62 -7.87
N LEU A 12 -4.54 12.39 -8.30
CA LEU A 12 -5.40 11.22 -8.12
C LEU A 12 -5.32 10.68 -6.69
N LEU A 13 -4.14 10.75 -6.06
CA LEU A 13 -3.89 10.13 -4.77
C LEU A 13 -4.58 10.90 -3.64
N LYS A 14 -5.34 10.17 -2.83
CA LYS A 14 -5.87 10.67 -1.56
C LYS A 14 -4.78 10.61 -0.50
N ILE A 15 -4.47 11.76 0.08
CA ILE A 15 -3.46 11.90 1.13
C ILE A 15 -4.10 12.68 2.29
N PRO A 16 -4.98 12.05 3.09
CA PRO A 16 -5.60 12.71 4.22
C PRO A 16 -4.58 13.15 5.26
N GLN A 17 -4.92 14.25 5.92
CA GLN A 17 -4.16 14.82 7.03
C GLN A 17 -4.55 14.18 8.37
N GLY A 18 -3.62 14.20 9.33
CA GLY A 18 -3.85 13.68 10.67
C GLY A 18 -3.67 12.18 10.85
N ILE A 19 -3.07 11.50 9.86
CA ILE A 19 -2.60 10.11 9.97
C ILE A 19 -1.08 10.05 9.75
N TYR A 20 -0.48 8.94 10.17
CA TYR A 20 0.95 8.68 10.05
C TYR A 20 1.20 7.70 8.91
N TYR A 21 2.02 8.09 7.93
CA TYR A 21 2.39 7.24 6.80
C TYR A 21 3.75 6.59 7.04
N SER A 22 3.79 5.27 6.86
CA SER A 22 5.01 4.47 6.85
C SER A 22 5.57 4.39 5.44
N LYS A 23 6.90 4.30 5.34
CA LYS A 23 7.62 4.06 4.07
C LYS A 23 7.23 2.73 3.39
N ASN A 24 6.61 1.81 4.13
CA ASN A 24 6.14 0.52 3.61
C ASN A 24 4.68 0.57 3.17
N HIS A 25 4.21 1.73 2.72
CA HIS A 25 2.86 1.95 2.19
C HIS A 25 1.70 1.52 3.09
N THR A 26 1.92 1.66 4.39
CA THR A 26 0.88 1.47 5.41
C THR A 26 0.70 2.76 6.18
N TRP A 27 -0.50 2.97 6.70
CA TRP A 27 -0.80 4.12 7.54
C TRP A 27 -1.24 3.69 8.93
N ALA A 28 -1.09 4.60 9.89
CA ALA A 28 -1.59 4.46 11.25
C ALA A 28 -2.33 5.72 11.71
N PHE A 29 -3.49 5.54 12.34
CA PHE A 29 -4.30 6.61 12.92
C PHE A 29 -4.62 6.29 14.38
N LEU A 30 -4.14 7.12 15.31
CA LEU A 30 -4.44 6.97 16.73
C LEU A 30 -5.80 7.57 17.08
N GLU A 31 -6.73 6.71 17.48
CA GLU A 31 -8.04 7.12 17.97
C GLU A 31 -7.93 7.68 19.40
N LYS A 32 -8.91 8.52 19.80
CA LYS A 32 -8.98 9.09 21.16
C LYS A 32 -9.03 8.03 22.28
N SER A 33 -9.46 6.81 21.95
CA SER A 33 -9.48 5.67 22.88
C SER A 33 -8.09 5.11 23.19
N GLY A 34 -7.05 5.54 22.47
CA GLY A 34 -5.70 4.98 22.56
C GLY A 34 -5.49 3.73 21.68
N THR A 35 -6.50 3.31 20.92
CA THR A 35 -6.35 2.28 19.88
C THR A 35 -5.94 2.95 18.56
N ALA A 36 -5.10 2.29 17.79
CA ALA A 36 -4.70 2.74 16.45
C ALA A 36 -5.38 1.91 15.37
N LYS A 37 -5.98 2.57 14.38
CA LYS A 37 -6.34 1.92 13.10
C LYS A 37 -5.11 1.89 12.21
N ILE A 38 -4.94 0.80 11.47
CA ILE A 38 -3.90 0.69 10.45
C ILE A 38 -4.48 0.16 9.14
N GLY A 39 -3.88 0.54 8.02
CA GLY A 39 -4.31 0.11 6.70
C GLY A 39 -3.26 0.35 5.61
N LEU A 40 -3.68 0.14 4.36
CA LEU A 40 -2.88 0.41 3.15
C LEU A 40 -3.13 1.82 2.65
N ASP A 41 -2.08 2.46 2.13
CA ASP A 41 -2.23 3.75 1.47
C ASP A 41 -2.91 3.63 0.10
N ASP A 42 -3.41 4.77 -0.39
CA ASP A 42 -4.12 4.89 -1.66
C ASP A 42 -3.19 4.62 -2.87
N PHE A 43 -1.88 4.83 -2.70
CA PHE A 43 -0.89 4.57 -3.75
C PHE A 43 -0.86 3.09 -4.15
N ILE A 44 -0.76 2.18 -3.16
CA ILE A 44 -0.74 0.74 -3.45
C ILE A 44 -2.02 0.26 -4.11
N VAL A 45 -3.15 0.77 -3.65
CA VAL A 45 -4.47 0.52 -4.24
C VAL A 45 -4.50 0.88 -5.72
N HIS A 46 -3.97 2.05 -6.08
CA HIS A 46 -4.03 2.56 -7.45
C HIS A 46 -3.07 1.86 -8.42
N ILE A 47 -1.99 1.24 -7.94
CA ILE A 47 -1.04 0.55 -8.83
C ILE A 47 -1.31 -0.96 -8.95
N THR A 48 -1.94 -1.59 -7.96
CA THR A 48 -2.17 -3.04 -7.91
C THR A 48 -3.54 -3.47 -8.45
N GLY A 49 -4.51 -2.55 -8.50
CA GLY A 49 -5.87 -2.83 -8.92
C GLY A 49 -6.74 -3.42 -7.81
N GLU A 50 -7.80 -4.12 -8.19
CA GLU A 50 -8.72 -4.74 -7.22
C GLU A 50 -7.96 -5.70 -6.30
N LEU A 51 -8.03 -5.42 -4.99
CA LEU A 51 -7.27 -6.13 -3.98
C LEU A 51 -8.02 -7.38 -3.51
N SER A 52 -7.26 -8.46 -3.30
CA SER A 52 -7.70 -9.60 -2.49
C SER A 52 -6.63 -9.87 -1.43
N PHE A 53 -7.06 -10.23 -0.24
CA PHE A 53 -6.18 -10.38 0.92
C PHE A 53 -6.13 -11.83 1.40
N ASP A 54 -4.92 -12.29 1.73
CA ASP A 54 -4.69 -13.53 2.46
C ASP A 54 -3.89 -13.28 3.75
N LYS A 55 -3.85 -14.30 4.62
CA LYS A 55 -3.04 -14.35 5.84
C LYS A 55 -3.38 -13.26 6.88
N PHE A 56 -4.66 -13.10 7.20
CA PHE A 56 -5.04 -12.27 8.35
C PHE A 56 -4.59 -12.89 9.68
N LYS A 57 -4.22 -12.02 10.61
CA LYS A 57 -3.94 -12.27 12.02
C LYS A 57 -5.24 -12.28 12.82
N ASN A 58 -5.21 -12.93 13.98
CA ASN A 58 -6.37 -13.03 14.84
C ASN A 58 -6.38 -11.91 15.89
N GLU A 59 -7.57 -11.64 16.43
CA GLU A 59 -7.71 -10.83 17.63
C GLU A 59 -6.94 -11.47 18.80
N GLY A 60 -6.25 -10.64 19.57
CA GLY A 60 -5.37 -11.06 20.67
C GLY A 60 -3.93 -11.33 20.26
N ASP A 61 -3.63 -11.47 18.97
CA ASP A 61 -2.26 -11.69 18.50
C ASP A 61 -1.37 -10.47 18.82
N SER A 62 -0.13 -10.76 19.24
CA SER A 62 0.93 -9.75 19.32
C SER A 62 1.57 -9.57 17.95
N ILE A 63 1.81 -8.32 17.56
CA ILE A 63 2.49 -7.99 16.31
C ILE A 63 3.54 -6.91 16.56
N LYS A 64 4.69 -7.03 15.90
CA LYS A 64 5.76 -6.03 15.95
C LYS A 64 5.75 -5.18 14.69
N LYS A 65 6.26 -3.95 14.80
CA LYS A 65 6.58 -3.12 13.63
C LYS A 65 7.49 -3.93 12.68
N GLY A 66 7.12 -3.97 11.41
CA GLY A 66 7.80 -4.77 10.39
C GLY A 66 7.36 -6.23 10.28
N ASP A 67 6.52 -6.76 11.19
CA ASP A 67 5.97 -8.10 11.03
C ASP A 67 4.96 -8.14 9.88
N LEU A 68 4.82 -9.30 9.24
CA LEU A 68 3.80 -9.54 8.20
C LEU A 68 2.39 -9.34 8.79
N LEU A 69 1.67 -8.39 8.20
CA LEU A 69 0.33 -7.98 8.61
C LEU A 69 -0.78 -8.61 7.76
N ALA A 70 -0.56 -8.62 6.45
CA ALA A 70 -1.43 -9.20 5.43
C ALA A 70 -0.61 -9.45 4.17
N GLN A 71 -1.16 -10.19 3.22
CA GLN A 71 -0.60 -10.26 1.88
C GLN A 71 -1.72 -10.03 0.86
N ILE A 72 -1.39 -9.28 -0.18
CA ILE A 72 -2.23 -9.08 -1.36
C ILE A 72 -1.91 -10.21 -2.33
N ASP A 73 -2.93 -10.86 -2.87
CA ASP A 73 -2.81 -11.80 -3.98
C ASP A 73 -3.54 -11.28 -5.22
N LYS A 74 -2.86 -11.34 -6.36
CA LYS A 74 -3.40 -10.96 -7.66
C LYS A 74 -2.93 -11.95 -8.72
N ASN A 75 -3.82 -12.89 -9.08
CA ASN A 75 -3.55 -13.93 -10.07
C ASN A 75 -2.27 -14.72 -9.75
N GLY A 76 -2.02 -15.02 -8.46
CA GLY A 76 -0.83 -15.74 -8.00
C GLY A 76 0.42 -14.86 -7.77
N LYS A 77 0.37 -13.58 -8.12
CA LYS A 77 1.39 -12.58 -7.79
C LYS A 77 1.09 -12.01 -6.41
N LYS A 78 2.13 -11.79 -5.60
CA LYS A 78 1.99 -11.53 -4.17
C LYS A 78 2.72 -10.26 -3.74
N LEU A 79 2.06 -9.47 -2.89
CA LEU A 79 2.66 -8.33 -2.20
C LEU A 79 2.44 -8.47 -0.69
N GLN A 80 3.51 -8.52 0.08
CA GLN A 80 3.50 -8.61 1.53
C GLN A 80 3.39 -7.23 2.16
N ILE A 81 2.44 -7.10 3.07
CA ILE A 81 2.14 -5.86 3.79
C ILE A 81 2.62 -6.00 5.22
N TYR A 82 3.32 -5.00 5.73
CA TYR A 82 3.98 -5.05 7.03
C TYR A 82 3.36 -4.09 8.03
N SER A 83 3.34 -4.48 9.31
CA SER A 83 2.76 -3.65 10.36
C SER A 83 3.56 -2.36 10.56
N PRO A 84 2.92 -1.18 10.58
CA PRO A 84 3.60 0.07 10.87
C PRO A 84 3.94 0.23 12.37
N ILE A 85 3.29 -0.52 13.25
CA ILE A 85 3.45 -0.36 14.70
C ILE A 85 3.44 -1.71 15.40
N SER A 86 4.09 -1.76 16.56
CA SER A 86 4.00 -2.88 17.48
C SER A 86 2.81 -2.74 18.41
N GLY A 87 2.15 -3.84 18.73
CA GLY A 87 1.02 -3.85 19.66
C GLY A 87 0.29 -5.17 19.72
N THR A 88 -0.91 -5.13 20.31
CA THR A 88 -1.84 -6.25 20.33
C THR A 88 -3.00 -5.96 19.39
N ILE A 89 -3.32 -6.91 18.52
CA ILE A 89 -4.47 -6.79 17.61
C ILE A 89 -5.76 -6.87 18.43
N ILE A 90 -6.55 -5.80 18.36
CA ILE A 90 -7.83 -5.68 19.04
C ILE A 90 -8.96 -6.20 18.16
N THR A 91 -8.87 -5.97 16.85
CA THR A 91 -9.84 -6.56 15.91
C THR A 91 -9.32 -6.44 14.48
N ALA A 92 -9.68 -7.41 13.64
CA ALA A 92 -9.50 -7.37 12.20
C ALA A 92 -10.79 -6.85 11.53
N ASN A 93 -10.66 -6.14 10.42
CA ASN A 93 -11.83 -5.66 9.68
C ASN A 93 -12.54 -6.79 8.94
N SER A 94 -13.54 -7.39 9.59
CA SER A 94 -14.29 -8.52 9.04
C SER A 94 -15.06 -8.19 7.75
N GLU A 95 -15.30 -6.91 7.43
CA GLU A 95 -15.96 -6.50 6.19
C GLU A 95 -15.13 -6.86 4.96
N LEU A 96 -13.80 -6.86 5.08
CA LEU A 96 -12.88 -7.14 3.97
C LEU A 96 -12.92 -8.61 3.51
N ASN A 97 -13.45 -9.52 4.33
CA ASN A 97 -13.68 -10.91 3.91
C ASN A 97 -14.82 -11.04 2.90
N LYS A 98 -15.78 -10.10 2.93
CA LYS A 98 -16.95 -10.10 2.05
C LYS A 98 -16.81 -9.09 0.91
N THR A 99 -16.12 -7.99 1.18
CA THR A 99 -16.08 -6.80 0.32
C THR A 99 -14.67 -6.20 0.36
N PRO A 100 -13.63 -6.91 -0.11
CA PRO A 100 -12.25 -6.41 -0.09
C PRO A 100 -12.06 -5.13 -0.90
N GLU A 101 -12.91 -4.88 -1.90
CA GLU A 101 -12.92 -3.68 -2.74
C GLU A 101 -13.17 -2.38 -1.95
N ILE A 102 -13.62 -2.46 -0.69
CA ILE A 102 -13.70 -1.30 0.20
C ILE A 102 -12.35 -0.58 0.28
N VAL A 103 -11.24 -1.32 0.32
CA VAL A 103 -9.90 -0.73 0.37
C VAL A 103 -9.63 0.08 -0.89
N ASN A 104 -10.16 -0.33 -2.04
CA ASN A 104 -10.00 0.40 -3.29
C ASN A 104 -10.76 1.75 -3.33
N HIS A 105 -11.83 1.88 -2.55
CA HIS A 105 -12.70 3.06 -2.60
C HIS A 105 -12.49 4.01 -1.42
N ASP A 106 -12.24 3.46 -0.23
CA ASP A 106 -12.13 4.19 1.02
C ASP A 106 -10.97 3.64 1.89
N PRO A 107 -9.71 3.71 1.42
CA PRO A 107 -8.57 3.09 2.10
C PRO A 107 -8.31 3.64 3.51
N TYR A 108 -8.72 4.88 3.79
CA TYR A 108 -8.47 5.56 5.07
C TYR A 108 -9.70 5.61 6.00
N GLY A 109 -10.90 5.36 5.47
CA GLY A 109 -12.13 5.30 6.24
C GLY A 109 -12.47 3.86 6.60
N LYS A 110 -13.28 3.19 5.77
CA LYS A 110 -13.74 1.80 5.96
C LYS A 110 -12.70 0.74 5.59
N GLY A 111 -11.68 1.08 4.81
CA GLY A 111 -10.62 0.18 4.32
C GLY A 111 -9.49 -0.11 5.31
N TRP A 112 -9.65 0.23 6.59
CA TRP A 112 -8.69 -0.16 7.63
C TRP A 112 -8.58 -1.70 7.71
N LEU A 113 -7.38 -2.22 7.97
CA LEU A 113 -7.12 -3.66 8.08
C LEU A 113 -7.31 -4.16 9.51
N TYR A 114 -6.68 -3.45 10.47
CA TYR A 114 -6.73 -3.82 11.88
C TYR A 114 -6.87 -2.61 12.80
N LYS A 115 -7.42 -2.86 13.98
CA LYS A 115 -7.26 -2.01 15.15
C LYS A 115 -6.24 -2.65 16.08
N ILE A 116 -5.26 -1.87 16.52
CA ILE A 116 -4.15 -2.31 17.37
C ILE A 116 -4.11 -1.45 18.63
N LYS A 117 -3.88 -2.06 19.78
CA LYS A 117 -3.45 -1.35 20.98
C LYS A 117 -1.93 -1.20 20.91
N PRO A 118 -1.40 0.01 20.65
CA PRO A 118 0.01 0.20 20.40
C PRO A 118 0.85 0.07 21.67
N ASN A 119 2.06 -0.47 21.54
CA ASN A 119 3.02 -0.57 22.63
C ASN A 119 3.89 0.69 22.76
N ASN A 120 4.44 1.19 21.64
CA ASN A 120 5.45 2.25 21.61
C ASN A 120 5.14 3.35 20.58
N TRP A 121 3.90 3.84 20.56
CA TRP A 121 3.40 4.79 19.54
C TRP A 121 4.40 5.91 19.22
N LYS A 122 4.76 6.73 20.21
CA LYS A 122 5.61 7.92 20.00
C LYS A 122 6.96 7.59 19.36
N THR A 123 7.60 6.52 19.80
CA THR A 123 8.93 6.13 19.32
C THR A 123 8.85 5.54 17.92
N GLU A 124 7.86 4.69 17.66
CA GLU A 124 7.76 3.98 16.38
C GLU A 124 7.26 4.86 15.24
N THR A 125 6.45 5.89 15.55
CA THR A 125 5.90 6.82 14.56
C THR A 125 6.72 8.09 14.38
N ASN A 126 7.89 8.22 15.03
CA ASN A 126 8.74 9.41 14.94
C ASN A 126 9.33 9.64 13.53
N GLU A 127 9.48 8.56 12.74
CA GLU A 127 10.03 8.61 11.38
C GLU A 127 8.95 8.57 10.29
N TYR A 128 7.68 8.70 10.69
CA TYR A 128 6.53 8.63 9.79
C TYR A 128 6.18 10.00 9.26
N PHE A 129 5.66 10.02 8.04
CA PHE A 129 5.29 11.26 7.38
C PHE A 129 3.89 11.68 7.83
N LEU A 130 3.70 12.98 8.05
CA LEU A 130 2.42 13.60 8.39
C LEU A 130 2.27 14.91 7.61
N ALA A 131 1.07 15.47 7.61
CA ALA A 131 0.88 16.82 7.12
C ALA A 131 1.33 16.96 5.65
N GLU A 132 2.04 18.04 5.37
CA GLU A 132 2.69 18.33 4.09
C GLU A 132 3.78 17.31 3.73
N GLU A 133 4.47 16.73 4.72
CA GLU A 133 5.54 15.76 4.48
C GLU A 133 5.01 14.47 3.81
N ALA A 134 3.77 14.09 4.12
CA ALA A 134 3.13 12.94 3.48
C ALA A 134 2.85 13.19 1.99
N THR A 135 2.47 14.43 1.64
CA THR A 135 2.28 14.85 0.25
C THR A 135 3.61 14.85 -0.50
N ASP A 136 4.64 15.45 0.10
CA ASP A 136 5.98 15.51 -0.49
C ASP A 136 6.59 14.13 -0.68
N TRP A 137 6.43 13.25 0.31
CA TRP A 137 6.86 11.87 0.20
C TRP A 137 6.11 11.14 -0.91
N SER A 138 4.78 11.25 -0.97
CA SER A 138 3.97 10.59 -2.01
C SER A 138 4.33 11.07 -3.42
N ALA A 139 4.66 12.35 -3.59
CA ALA A 139 5.12 12.91 -4.87
C ALA A 139 6.46 12.29 -5.30
N LYS A 140 7.42 12.20 -4.37
CA LYS A 140 8.72 11.55 -4.62
C LYS A 140 8.55 10.06 -4.90
N GLU A 141 7.64 9.41 -4.18
CA GLU A 141 7.38 7.99 -4.31
C GLU A 141 6.72 7.64 -5.65
N LEU A 142 5.81 8.50 -6.13
CA LEU A 142 5.26 8.39 -7.47
C LEU A 142 6.33 8.53 -8.56
N LEU A 143 7.27 9.47 -8.42
CA LEU A 143 8.38 9.62 -9.35
C LEU A 143 9.28 8.38 -9.34
N ARG A 144 9.65 7.91 -8.15
CA ARG A 144 10.43 6.68 -7.97
C ARG A 144 9.78 5.48 -8.63
N PHE A 145 8.46 5.37 -8.53
CA PHE A 145 7.70 4.32 -9.19
C PHE A 145 7.68 4.46 -10.72
N LYS A 146 7.57 5.68 -11.25
CA LYS A 146 7.70 5.93 -12.69
C LYS A 146 9.05 5.48 -13.23
N ASP A 147 10.13 5.84 -12.53
CA ASP A 147 11.48 5.42 -12.90
C ASP A 147 11.62 3.89 -12.83
N PHE A 148 11.13 3.27 -11.74
CA PHE A 148 11.10 1.81 -11.58
C PHE A 148 10.40 1.09 -12.74
N ILE A 149 9.23 1.57 -13.19
CA ILE A 149 8.50 0.96 -14.31
C ILE A 149 9.26 1.17 -15.64
N ALA A 150 9.84 2.35 -15.87
CA ALA A 150 10.63 2.63 -17.07
C ALA A 150 11.88 1.72 -17.15
N GLU A 151 12.58 1.52 -16.04
CA GLU A 151 13.73 0.60 -15.97
C GLU A 151 13.31 -0.86 -16.12
N SER A 152 12.22 -1.26 -15.46
CA SER A 152 11.67 -2.62 -15.52
C SER A 152 11.26 -3.02 -16.94
N THR A 153 10.61 -2.12 -17.68
CA THR A 153 10.21 -2.39 -19.08
C THR A 153 11.43 -2.56 -20.01
N THR A 154 12.51 -1.83 -19.73
CA THR A 154 13.77 -1.95 -20.49
C THR A 154 14.49 -3.26 -20.19
N ASN A 155 14.57 -3.65 -18.91
CA ASN A 155 15.36 -4.81 -18.46
C ASN A 155 14.67 -6.16 -18.69
N PHE A 156 13.35 -6.22 -18.75
CA PHE A 156 12.58 -7.47 -18.87
C PHE A 156 11.95 -7.70 -20.26
N SER A 157 12.26 -6.86 -21.25
CA SER A 157 11.81 -7.07 -22.63
C SER A 157 12.62 -8.17 -23.33
N THR A 158 12.05 -9.37 -23.44
CA THR A 158 12.49 -10.40 -24.39
C THR A 158 11.46 -10.67 -25.50
N GLN A 159 10.33 -9.96 -25.51
CA GLN A 159 9.40 -9.94 -26.65
C GLN A 159 8.86 -8.52 -26.90
N PRO A 160 8.75 -8.11 -28.18
CA PRO A 160 8.07 -6.87 -28.57
C PRO A 160 6.56 -7.05 -28.36
N GLY A 161 6.10 -6.75 -27.14
CA GLY A 161 4.71 -6.89 -26.70
C GLY A 161 4.34 -5.78 -25.71
N THR A 162 4.40 -4.55 -26.20
CA THR A 162 3.69 -3.34 -25.80
C THR A 162 3.17 -3.24 -24.35
N ILE A 163 4.03 -2.83 -23.42
CA ILE A 163 3.58 -1.92 -22.36
C ILE A 163 3.53 -0.55 -23.03
N ILE A 164 2.34 -0.09 -23.41
CA ILE A 164 2.16 1.25 -23.98
C ILE A 164 2.37 2.23 -22.84
N LEU A 165 3.56 2.82 -22.74
CA LEU A 165 3.66 4.15 -22.16
C LEU A 165 2.73 5.02 -23.02
N GLN A 166 1.68 5.60 -22.44
CA GLN A 166 0.84 6.52 -23.20
C GLN A 166 1.73 7.60 -23.83
N GLU A 167 1.33 8.10 -25.01
CA GLU A 167 1.98 9.24 -25.66
C GLU A 167 2.16 10.37 -24.62
N GLY A 168 3.39 10.54 -24.10
CA GLY A 168 3.68 11.49 -23.01
C GLY A 168 4.33 10.92 -21.74
N GLY A 169 4.51 9.60 -21.61
CA GLY A 169 5.19 9.00 -20.43
C GLY A 169 4.31 8.92 -19.17
N GLU A 170 2.99 8.98 -19.34
CA GLU A 170 2.03 8.82 -18.26
C GLU A 170 1.75 7.34 -17.98
N LEU A 171 1.69 6.98 -16.70
CA LEU A 171 1.32 5.63 -16.27
C LEU A 171 -0.19 5.56 -16.07
N SER A 172 -0.81 4.47 -16.53
CA SER A 172 -2.18 4.14 -16.17
C SER A 172 -2.29 3.68 -14.72
N GLU A 173 -3.48 3.81 -14.13
CA GLU A 173 -3.86 3.03 -12.95
C GLU A 173 -3.69 1.52 -13.22
N ASN A 174 -3.55 0.76 -12.13
CA ASN A 174 -3.39 -0.70 -12.10
C ASN A 174 -2.18 -1.20 -12.91
N VAL A 175 -1.18 -0.36 -13.19
CA VAL A 175 -0.05 -0.74 -14.04
C VAL A 175 0.67 -2.01 -13.55
N LEU A 176 0.74 -2.26 -12.24
CA LEU A 176 1.36 -3.46 -11.68
C LEU A 176 0.53 -4.72 -11.97
N GLU A 177 -0.80 -4.61 -12.12
CA GLU A 177 -1.70 -5.73 -12.42
C GLU A 177 -1.30 -6.48 -13.69
N GLU A 178 -0.80 -5.77 -14.71
CA GLU A 178 -0.38 -6.35 -15.99
C GLU A 178 1.09 -6.81 -16.00
N MET A 179 1.87 -6.47 -14.97
CA MET A 179 3.29 -6.79 -14.93
C MET A 179 3.56 -8.26 -14.55
N PRO A 180 4.65 -8.86 -15.04
CA PRO A 180 4.99 -10.24 -14.71
C PRO A 180 5.46 -10.35 -13.25
N ASN A 181 5.49 -11.58 -12.73
CA ASN A 181 5.75 -11.82 -11.30
C ASN A 181 7.13 -11.32 -10.86
N GLU A 182 8.13 -11.33 -11.75
CA GLU A 182 9.48 -10.82 -11.49
C GLU A 182 9.46 -9.33 -11.12
N ILE A 183 8.61 -8.54 -11.79
CA ILE A 183 8.42 -7.13 -11.48
C ILE A 183 7.70 -6.94 -10.15
N TRP A 184 6.74 -7.80 -9.82
CA TRP A 184 6.11 -7.78 -8.49
C TRP A 184 7.12 -8.06 -7.38
N GLN A 185 8.03 -9.01 -7.57
CA GLN A 185 9.07 -9.32 -6.59
C GLN A 185 10.09 -8.19 -6.48
N ALA A 186 10.48 -7.57 -7.60
CA ALA A 186 11.34 -6.40 -7.60
C ALA A 186 10.68 -5.22 -6.88
N PHE A 187 9.40 -4.95 -7.19
CA PHE A 187 8.60 -3.92 -6.55
C PHE A 187 8.48 -4.15 -5.03
N GLN A 188 8.16 -5.37 -4.59
CA GLN A 188 8.15 -5.73 -3.16
C GLN A 188 9.48 -5.37 -2.49
N LYS A 189 10.60 -5.76 -3.09
CA LYS A 189 11.93 -5.52 -2.52
C LYS A 189 12.24 -4.03 -2.43
N GLU A 190 11.88 -3.27 -3.44
CA GLU A 190 12.26 -1.86 -3.56
C GLU A 190 11.32 -0.89 -2.84
N PHE A 191 10.02 -1.21 -2.76
CA PHE A 191 8.99 -0.34 -2.19
C PHE A 191 8.53 -0.73 -0.79
N PHE A 192 8.85 -1.94 -0.34
CA PHE A 192 8.49 -2.41 1.01
C PHE A 192 9.70 -2.83 1.84
N SER A 193 10.86 -2.22 1.57
CA SER A 193 12.09 -2.49 2.33
C SER A 193 11.94 -2.06 3.79
N ILE A 194 11.66 -3.03 4.66
CA ILE A 194 11.99 -2.94 6.09
C ILE A 194 13.51 -2.97 6.15
N LYS A 195 14.16 -1.79 6.06
CA LYS A 195 15.56 -1.72 6.46
C LYS A 195 15.61 -2.13 7.94
N PRO A 196 16.41 -3.16 8.30
CA PRO A 196 16.64 -3.49 9.69
C PRO A 196 17.24 -2.30 10.45
#